data_AF-A0AAE0J708-F1
#
_entry.id   AF-A0AAE0J708-F1
#
_cell.length_a   1.000
_cell.length_b   1.000
_cell.length_c   1.000
_cell.angle_alpha   90.00
_cell.angle_beta   90.00
_cell.angle_gamma   90.00
#
_symmetry.space_group_name_H-M   'P 1'
#
loop_
_entity.id
_entity.type
_entity.pdbx_description
1 polymer ?
#
loop_
_entity_poly.entity_id
_entity_poly.type
_entity_poly.pdbx_seq_one_letter_code
_entity_poly.pdbx_strand_id
1 'polypeptide(L)'
;MDGYGTNVNEPAADALLTHAKIYALAEKYLISGLKAVALRQFKAAATVSLDIDDFLGAALVVYESTIEDDRGLRDVVVETLCKHSEWLDEEKVRDVVKELGALTYDMVIYMRQKRMF
;
A
#
# COMPACT_ATOMS: atom_id res chain seq x y z
N MET A 1 9.49 15.33 -35.78
CA MET A 1 9.37 13.88 -36.01
C MET A 1 10.25 13.20 -34.97
N ASP A 2 9.82 12.39 -34.01
CA ASP A 2 8.54 11.88 -33.54
C ASP A 2 8.77 11.65 -32.02
N GLY A 3 7.98 12.20 -31.10
CA GLY A 3 6.87 11.42 -30.56
C GLY A 3 7.23 10.50 -29.39
N TYR A 4 8.07 10.91 -28.42
CA TYR A 4 8.04 10.28 -27.09
C TYR A 4 7.08 11.05 -26.19
N GLY A 5 5.80 10.97 -26.54
CA GLY A 5 4.74 11.19 -25.57
C GLY A 5 4.80 10.02 -24.61
N THR A 6 5.50 10.18 -23.49
CA THR A 6 5.17 9.39 -22.31
C THR A 6 3.71 9.70 -22.04
N ASN A 7 2.84 8.71 -22.27
CA ASN A 7 1.44 8.84 -21.97
C ASN A 7 1.36 9.03 -20.45
N VAL A 8 1.19 10.29 -20.01
CA VAL A 8 1.01 10.66 -18.60
C VAL A 8 -0.22 10.01 -17.95
N ASN A 9 -0.96 9.17 -18.70
CA ASN A 9 -2.11 8.40 -18.25
C ASN A 9 -1.87 6.88 -18.21
N GLU A 10 -0.65 6.39 -18.44
CA GLU A 10 -0.32 4.99 -18.18
C GLU A 10 0.04 4.85 -16.69
N PRO A 11 -0.67 4.02 -15.90
CA PRO A 11 -0.32 3.82 -14.50
C PRO A 11 1.10 3.26 -14.43
N ALA A 12 2.01 4.02 -13.82
CA ALA A 12 3.39 3.59 -13.65
C ALA A 12 3.42 2.27 -12.88
N ALA A 13 4.25 1.32 -13.31
CA ALA A 13 4.35 -0.02 -12.75
C ALA A 13 4.74 -0.07 -11.25
N ASP A 14 5.19 1.05 -10.66
CA ASP A 14 5.63 1.18 -9.26
C ASP A 14 4.88 2.29 -8.49
N ALA A 15 3.58 2.45 -8.78
CA ALA A 15 2.79 3.55 -8.23
C ALA A 15 2.64 3.46 -6.70
N LEU A 16 2.43 2.27 -6.13
CA LEU A 16 2.18 2.12 -4.70
C LEU A 16 3.45 2.40 -3.90
N LEU A 17 4.56 1.76 -4.25
CA LEU A 17 5.83 1.93 -3.53
C LEU A 17 6.28 3.39 -3.56
N THR A 18 6.12 4.06 -4.71
CA THR A 18 6.43 5.48 -4.85
C THR A 18 5.59 6.34 -3.89
N HIS A 19 4.28 6.13 -3.86
CA HIS A 19 3.40 6.91 -3.00
C HIS A 19 3.61 6.61 -1.50
N ALA A 20 3.93 5.37 -1.13
CA ALA A 20 4.30 5.02 0.24
C ALA A 20 5.58 5.75 0.69
N LYS A 21 6.63 5.76 -0.15
CA LYS A 21 7.88 6.50 0.13
C LYS A 21 7.64 8.01 0.26
N ILE A 22 6.83 8.59 -0.62
CA ILE A 22 6.49 10.02 -0.54
C ILE A 22 5.71 10.33 0.74
N TYR A 23 4.79 9.47 1.15
CA TYR A 23 4.04 9.62 2.39
C TYR A 23 4.98 9.62 3.61
N ALA A 24 5.91 8.66 3.67
CA ALA A 24 6.92 8.57 4.73
C ALA A 24 7.80 9.83 4.80
N LEU A 25 8.27 10.32 3.64
CA LEU A 25 9.04 11.56 3.57
C LEU A 25 8.21 12.78 4.00
N ALA A 26 6.96 12.86 3.55
CA ALA A 26 6.07 13.96 3.91
C ALA A 26 5.80 14.01 5.42
N GLU A 27 5.65 12.86 6.08
CA GLU A 27 5.54 12.79 7.53
C GLU A 27 6.84 13.22 8.21
N LYS A 28 7.98 12.67 7.79
CA LYS A 28 9.31 12.99 8.35
C LYS A 28 9.63 14.49 8.29
N TYR A 29 9.20 15.16 7.22
CA TYR A 29 9.43 16.59 7.01
C TYR A 29 8.23 17.47 7.38
N LEU A 30 7.18 16.91 8.00
CA LEU A 30 5.98 17.61 8.46
C LEU A 30 5.26 18.41 7.34
N ILE A 31 5.30 17.89 6.11
CA ILE A 31 4.65 18.49 4.94
C ILE A 31 3.26 17.89 4.77
N SER A 32 2.30 18.34 5.59
CA SER A 32 0.95 17.74 5.66
C SER A 32 0.22 17.70 4.32
N GLY A 33 0.40 18.72 3.47
CA GLY A 33 -0.19 18.76 2.13
C GLY A 33 0.33 17.65 1.22
N LEU A 34 1.63 17.36 1.29
CA LEU A 34 2.26 16.28 0.53
C LEU A 34 1.81 14.91 1.05
N LYS A 35 1.71 14.75 2.37
CA LYS A 35 1.23 13.51 3.01
C LYS A 35 -0.19 13.18 2.54
N ALA A 36 -1.08 14.18 2.52
CA ALA A 36 -2.45 14.03 2.06
C ALA A 36 -2.54 13.67 0.56
N VAL A 37 -1.69 14.27 -0.29
CA VAL A 37 -1.62 13.93 -1.71
C VAL A 37 -1.10 12.51 -1.91
N ALA A 38 -0.02 12.13 -1.24
CA ALA A 38 0.55 10.78 -1.32
C ALA A 38 -0.48 9.71 -0.92
N LEU A 39 -1.22 9.92 0.18
CA LEU A 39 -2.30 9.03 0.60
C LEU A 39 -3.38 8.88 -0.47
N ARG A 40 -3.81 9.98 -1.07
CA ARG A 40 -4.85 9.97 -2.11
C ARG A 40 -4.40 9.19 -3.34
N GLN A 41 -3.16 9.42 -3.77
CA GLN A 41 -2.61 8.73 -4.94
C GLN A 41 -2.37 7.24 -4.65
N PHE A 42 -1.92 6.90 -3.44
CA PHE A 42 -1.81 5.51 -3.01
C PHE A 42 -3.16 4.79 -3.06
N LYS A 43 -4.23 5.41 -2.52
CA LYS A 43 -5.60 4.88 -2.59
C LYS A 43 -6.08 4.69 -4.03
N ALA A 44 -5.79 5.64 -4.92
CA ALA A 44 -6.16 5.52 -6.32
C ALA A 44 -5.40 4.36 -7.01
N ALA A 45 -4.09 4.26 -6.77
CA ALA A 45 -3.27 3.18 -7.30
C ALA A 45 -3.76 1.81 -6.79
N ALA A 46 -4.14 1.71 -5.52
CA ALA A 46 -4.67 0.49 -4.89
C ALA A 46 -6.02 -0.01 -5.47
N THR A 47 -6.66 0.77 -6.35
CA THR A 47 -7.91 0.37 -7.03
C THR A 47 -7.74 -0.02 -8.50
N VAL A 48 -6.55 0.17 -9.06
CA VAL A 48 -6.20 -0.14 -10.45
C VAL A 48 -5.45 -1.48 -10.49
N SER A 49 -5.23 -2.08 -11.67
CA SER A 49 -4.44 -3.32 -11.83
C SER A 49 -3.17 -3.31 -10.97
N LEU A 50 -3.14 -4.14 -9.93
CA LEU A 50 -2.08 -4.19 -8.94
C LEU A 50 -1.01 -5.20 -9.33
N ASP A 51 0.23 -4.76 -9.35
CA ASP A 51 1.38 -5.65 -9.34
C ASP A 51 1.64 -6.11 -7.90
N ILE A 52 1.80 -7.43 -7.69
CA ILE A 52 1.99 -8.00 -6.35
C ILE A 52 3.34 -7.54 -5.76
N ASP A 53 4.39 -7.41 -6.57
CA ASP A 53 5.71 -7.04 -6.07
C ASP A 53 5.77 -5.56 -5.67
N ASP A 54 5.16 -4.65 -6.45
CA ASP A 54 4.96 -3.24 -6.06
C ASP A 54 4.15 -3.14 -4.76
N PHE A 55 3.06 -3.92 -4.64
CA PHE A 55 2.24 -3.95 -3.44
C PHE A 55 3.02 -4.42 -2.21
N LEU A 56 3.78 -5.53 -2.31
CA LEU A 56 4.56 -6.06 -1.19
C LEU A 56 5.66 -5.07 -0.76
N GLY A 57 6.36 -4.47 -1.73
CA GLY A 57 7.34 -3.43 -1.45
C GLY A 57 6.71 -2.23 -0.73
N ALA A 58 5.51 -1.82 -1.17
CA ALA A 58 4.77 -0.74 -0.53
C ALA A 58 4.33 -1.09 0.89
N ALA A 59 3.83 -2.31 1.11
CA ALA A 59 3.39 -2.79 2.43
C ALA A 59 4.54 -2.77 3.45
N LEU A 60 5.74 -3.23 3.06
CA LEU A 60 6.95 -3.14 3.88
C LEU A 60 7.24 -1.68 4.27
N VAL A 61 7.33 -0.78 3.29
CA VAL A 61 7.57 0.65 3.57
C VAL A 61 6.50 1.24 4.48
N VAL A 62 5.22 0.92 4.26
CA VAL A 62 4.13 1.41 5.10
C VAL A 62 4.31 0.97 6.55
N TYR A 63 4.54 -0.31 6.80
CA TYR A 63 4.65 -0.82 8.17
C TYR A 63 5.95 -0.44 8.88
N GLU A 64 7.03 -0.18 8.13
CA GLU A 64 8.31 0.29 8.68
C GLU A 64 8.36 1.81 8.94
N SER A 65 7.61 2.61 8.18
CA SER A 65 7.69 4.08 8.21
C SER A 65 6.54 4.77 8.95
N THR A 66 5.52 4.03 9.35
CA THR A 66 4.35 4.57 10.08
C THR A 66 4.30 3.99 11.48
N ILE A 67 3.79 4.77 12.44
CA ILE A 67 3.44 4.27 13.77
C ILE A 67 2.04 3.63 13.75
N GLU A 68 1.67 2.93 14.82
CA GLU A 68 0.37 2.23 14.91
C GLU A 68 -0.85 3.13 14.72
N ASP A 69 -0.79 4.36 15.25
CA ASP A 69 -1.90 5.33 15.14
C ASP A 69 -1.97 6.03 13.76
N ASP A 70 -0.92 5.93 12.94
CA ASP A 70 -0.95 6.42 11.56
C ASP A 70 -1.59 5.38 10.64
N ARG A 71 -2.92 5.31 10.72
CA ARG A 71 -3.75 4.33 10.03
C ARG A 71 -3.93 4.57 8.53
N GLY A 72 -3.52 5.73 8.02
CA GLY A 72 -3.84 6.19 6.67
C GLY A 72 -3.51 5.18 5.58
N LEU A 73 -2.24 4.77 5.48
CA LEU A 73 -1.79 3.77 4.51
C LEU A 73 -1.99 2.34 5.00
N ARG A 74 -1.86 2.08 6.32
CA ARG A 74 -2.03 0.74 6.90
C ARG A 74 -3.42 0.17 6.59
N ASP A 75 -4.47 0.98 6.72
CA ASP A 75 -5.83 0.55 6.41
C ASP A 75 -6.01 0.18 4.94
N VAL A 76 -5.33 0.87 4.02
CA VAL A 76 -5.39 0.58 2.58
C VAL A 76 -4.70 -0.75 2.28
N VAL A 77 -3.52 -1.00 2.88
CA VAL A 77 -2.79 -2.27 2.73
C VAL A 77 -3.65 -3.44 3.20
N VAL A 78 -4.24 -3.33 4.39
CA VAL A 78 -5.10 -4.38 4.96
C VAL A 78 -6.34 -4.61 4.11
N GLU A 79 -7.02 -3.53 3.71
CA GLU A 79 -8.22 -3.62 2.87
C GLU A 79 -7.90 -4.31 1.53
N THR A 80 -6.76 -3.97 0.91
CA THR A 80 -6.32 -4.55 -0.37
C THR A 80 -6.03 -6.03 -0.23
N LEU A 81 -5.26 -6.42 0.79
CA LEU A 81 -4.88 -7.81 1.01
C LEU A 81 -6.09 -8.69 1.38
N CYS A 82 -7.04 -8.16 2.16
CA CYS A 82 -8.28 -8.88 2.46
C CYS A 82 -9.23 -8.98 1.25
N LYS A 83 -9.20 -8.02 0.31
CA LYS A 83 -9.95 -8.10 -0.95
C LYS A 83 -9.34 -9.12 -1.91
N HIS A 84 -8.02 -9.25 -1.89
CA HIS A 84 -7.24 -10.18 -2.71
C HIS A 84 -6.71 -11.35 -1.87
N SER A 85 -7.59 -11.99 -1.10
CA SER A 85 -7.20 -13.08 -0.21
C SER A 85 -6.54 -14.26 -0.93
N GLU A 86 -6.84 -14.43 -2.22
CA GLU A 86 -6.19 -15.40 -3.12
C GLU A 86 -4.68 -15.18 -3.25
N TRP A 87 -4.16 -13.98 -3.00
CA TRP A 87 -2.72 -13.72 -2.99
C TRP A 87 -1.99 -14.47 -1.88
N LEU A 88 -2.69 -14.94 -0.85
CA LEU A 88 -2.09 -15.77 0.19
C LEU A 88 -1.69 -17.17 -0.33
N ASP A 89 -2.06 -17.54 -1.55
CA ASP A 89 -1.55 -18.74 -2.22
C ASP A 89 -0.09 -18.57 -2.69
N GLU A 90 0.38 -17.33 -2.86
CA GLU A 90 1.77 -16.98 -3.18
C GLU A 90 2.66 -17.02 -1.94
N GLU A 91 3.80 -17.73 -2.01
CA GLU A 91 4.74 -17.85 -0.88
C GLU A 91 5.29 -16.50 -0.43
N LYS A 92 5.70 -15.65 -1.38
CA LYS A 92 6.22 -14.30 -1.11
C LYS A 92 5.25 -13.42 -0.32
N VAL A 93 3.95 -13.56 -0.56
CA VAL A 93 2.91 -12.79 0.16
C VAL A 93 2.80 -13.30 1.60
N ARG A 94 2.78 -14.63 1.78
CA ARG A 94 2.76 -15.22 3.13
C ARG A 94 3.99 -14.85 3.94
N ASP A 95 5.15 -14.77 3.31
CA ASP A 95 6.39 -14.41 4.00
C ASP A 95 6.35 -12.98 4.52
N VAL A 96 5.91 -12.02 3.69
CA VAL A 96 5.72 -10.62 4.14
C VAL A 96 4.67 -10.51 5.25
N VAL A 97 3.56 -11.23 5.14
CA VAL A 97 2.52 -11.23 6.20
C VAL A 97 3.06 -11.77 7.53
N LYS A 98 3.85 -12.85 7.49
CA LYS A 98 4.49 -13.42 8.69
C LYS A 98 5.56 -12.51 9.28
N GLU A 99 6.37 -11.87 8.42
CA GLU A 99 7.42 -10.94 8.83
C GLU A 99 6.82 -9.69 9.49
N LEU A 100 5.76 -9.14 8.89
CA LEU A 100 5.03 -8.00 9.41
C LEU A 100 3.96 -8.45 10.41
N GLY A 101 4.37 -8.82 11.62
CA GLY A 101 3.43 -9.25 12.67
C GLY A 101 2.30 -8.25 12.94
N ALA A 102 2.57 -6.93 12.83
CA ALA A 102 1.55 -5.88 12.93
C ALA A 102 0.53 -5.91 11.77
N LEU A 103 0.95 -6.27 10.55
CA LEU A 103 0.04 -6.47 9.43
C LEU A 103 -0.87 -7.67 9.69
N THR A 104 -0.32 -8.79 10.17
CA THR A 104 -1.12 -9.96 10.56
C THR A 104 -2.17 -9.59 11.61
N TYR A 105 -1.78 -8.85 12.64
CA TYR A 105 -2.71 -8.36 13.66
C TYR A 105 -3.82 -7.49 13.06
N ASP A 106 -3.45 -6.49 12.25
CA ASP A 106 -4.41 -5.58 11.63
C ASP A 106 -5.40 -6.31 10.71
N MET A 107 -4.94 -7.31 9.96
CA MET A 107 -5.80 -8.16 9.12
C MET A 107 -6.85 -8.88 9.95
N VAL A 108 -6.46 -9.52 11.07
CA VAL A 108 -7.40 -10.23 11.95
C VAL A 108 -8.45 -9.28 12.53
N ILE A 109 -8.03 -8.08 12.96
CA ILE A 109 -8.95 -7.05 13.47
C ILE A 109 -9.91 -6.60 12.37
N TYR A 110 -9.41 -6.33 11.16
CA TYR A 110 -10.22 -5.93 10.02
C TYR A 110 -11.26 -7.00 9.64
N MET A 111 -10.83 -8.26 9.50
CA MET A 111 -11.72 -9.38 9.16
C MET A 111 -12.83 -9.56 10.20
N ARG A 112 -12.50 -9.42 11.50
CA ARG A 112 -13.48 -9.46 12.59
C ARG A 112 -14.49 -8.32 12.49
N GLN A 113 -14.04 -7.10 12.22
CA GLN A 113 -14.92 -5.94 12.07
C GLN A 113 -15.84 -6.07 10.85
N LYS A 114 -15.35 -6.70 9.78
CA LYS A 114 -16.12 -6.97 8.54
C LYS A 114 -16.96 -8.25 8.61
N ARG A 115 -16.89 -9.03 9.70
CA ARG A 115 -17.59 -10.32 9.89
C ARG A 115 -17.30 -11.32 8.77
N MET A 116 -16.03 -11.41 8.38
CA MET A 116 -15.56 -12.37 7.37
C MET A 116 -15.42 -13.80 7.93
N PHE A 117 -15.55 -13.96 9.25
CA PHE A 117 -15.72 -15.20 9.99
C PHE A 117 -16.42 -14.93 11.33
#